data_AF-D9PEY2-F1
#
_entry.id   AF-D9PEY2-F1
#
_cell.length_a   1.000
_cell.length_b   1.000
_cell.length_c   1.000
_cell.angle_alpha   90.00
_cell.angle_beta   90.00
_cell.angle_gamma   90.00
#
_symmetry.space_group_name_H-M   'P 1'
#
loop_
_entity.id
_entity.type
_entity.pdbx_description
1 polymer ?
#
loop_
_entity_poly.entity_id
_entity_poly.type
_entity_poly.pdbx_seq_one_letter_code
_entity_poly.pdbx_strand_id
1 'polypeptide(L)'
;MKTPNLIVILLLLFSINTYGQSTTKKSTSKKPSTAKKSTQNKSGSGKTTSGTREIDKLAEKYKGKNTVDFSTSHVELHGEVTIARNSELLPESVRISVKSATNKKGVVEFTSQIIAKKKKEGYKLSDGVVYSEENISKTLDTEEINLTMKKGDMYFLVKVKSDYGYKHKATTHFWILIETGDNVRKGVKKAAPKLDF
;
A
#
# COMPACT_ATOMS: atom_id res chain seq x y z
N MET A 1 1.53 -24.61 -33.73
CA MET A 1 2.33 -24.03 -32.64
C MET A 1 1.90 -22.59 -32.47
N LYS A 2 1.28 -22.22 -31.34
CA LYS A 2 0.77 -20.86 -31.09
C LYS A 2 1.79 -20.10 -30.25
N THR A 3 2.29 -19.00 -30.79
CA THR A 3 3.13 -18.02 -30.08
C THR A 3 2.30 -17.31 -29.00
N PRO A 4 2.83 -17.07 -27.79
CA PRO A 4 2.18 -16.17 -26.85
C PRO A 4 2.55 -14.71 -27.17
N ASN A 5 1.53 -13.86 -27.23
CA ASN A 5 1.66 -12.41 -27.33
C ASN A 5 2.39 -11.87 -26.10
N LEU A 6 3.61 -11.40 -26.31
CA LEU A 6 4.39 -10.66 -25.33
C LEU A 6 3.83 -9.23 -25.24
N ILE A 7 2.99 -8.96 -24.25
CA ILE A 7 2.54 -7.60 -23.94
C ILE A 7 3.55 -6.98 -22.97
N VAL A 8 4.52 -6.25 -23.52
CA VAL A 8 5.42 -5.37 -22.75
C VAL A 8 4.63 -4.14 -22.33
N ILE A 9 4.25 -4.04 -21.05
CA ILE A 9 3.62 -2.83 -20.51
C ILE A 9 4.72 -1.88 -20.03
N LEU A 10 5.04 -0.91 -20.87
CA LEU A 10 5.86 0.25 -20.57
C LEU A 10 5.13 1.13 -19.52
N LEU A 11 5.72 1.28 -18.34
CA LEU A 11 5.22 2.19 -17.30
C LEU A 11 5.43 3.65 -17.76
N LEU A 12 4.36 4.28 -18.23
CA LEU A 12 4.30 5.72 -18.50
C LEU A 12 4.56 6.50 -17.21
N LEU A 13 5.67 7.23 -17.21
CA LEU A 13 5.99 8.33 -16.31
C LEU A 13 4.93 9.42 -16.45
N PHE A 14 4.10 9.61 -15.42
CA PHE A 14 3.42 10.88 -15.23
C PHE A 14 4.17 11.68 -14.17
N SER A 15 5.00 12.60 -14.66
CA SER A 15 5.47 13.78 -13.95
C SER A 15 4.28 14.69 -13.64
N ILE A 16 4.15 15.14 -12.40
CA ILE A 16 3.46 16.40 -12.10
C ILE A 16 4.39 17.20 -11.17
N ASN A 17 5.00 18.24 -11.75
CA ASN A 17 5.53 19.39 -11.03
C ASN A 17 4.39 20.09 -10.30
N THR A 18 4.55 20.44 -9.02
CA THR A 18 4.53 21.86 -8.64
C THR A 18 5.11 22.11 -7.24
N TYR A 19 6.03 23.05 -7.23
CA TYR A 19 6.53 23.85 -6.13
C TYR A 19 5.42 24.37 -5.20
N GLY A 20 5.73 24.48 -3.91
CA GLY A 20 4.89 25.15 -2.92
C GLY A 20 5.63 25.30 -1.60
N GLN A 21 6.65 26.16 -1.61
CA GLN A 21 7.35 26.60 -0.40
C GLN A 21 6.41 27.34 0.56
N SER A 22 6.69 27.11 1.84
CA SER A 22 6.02 27.64 3.02
C SER A 22 6.62 28.99 3.46
N THR A 23 5.87 29.65 4.35
CA THR A 23 6.21 30.77 5.25
C THR A 23 5.99 32.17 4.65
N THR A 24 5.27 33.08 5.31
CA THR A 24 5.52 33.57 6.67
C THR A 24 4.25 34.10 7.37
N LYS A 25 4.14 33.82 8.68
CA LYS A 25 3.25 34.49 9.62
C LYS A 25 3.83 35.86 9.98
N LYS A 26 3.00 36.89 10.06
CA LYS A 26 3.29 38.12 10.83
C LYS A 26 2.09 38.41 11.75
N SER A 27 2.40 38.51 13.04
CA SER A 27 1.46 38.80 14.11
C SER A 27 1.19 40.30 14.21
N THR A 28 0.00 40.69 14.63
CA THR A 28 -0.24 41.88 15.47
C THR A 28 -1.57 41.74 16.22
N SER A 29 -1.52 42.11 17.49
CA SER A 29 -2.60 42.07 18.48
C SER A 29 -3.66 43.14 18.27
N LYS A 30 -4.91 42.88 18.73
CA LYS A 30 -5.70 43.76 19.62
C LYS A 30 -7.00 43.05 20.06
N LYS A 31 -7.35 43.23 21.34
CA LYS A 31 -8.59 42.83 22.06
C LYS A 31 -9.25 44.15 22.55
N PRO A 32 -10.47 44.20 23.15
CA PRO A 32 -11.74 43.45 23.03
C PRO A 32 -12.93 44.37 22.66
N SER A 33 -14.12 43.82 22.35
CA SER A 33 -15.40 44.34 22.87
C SER A 33 -16.57 43.35 22.66
N THR A 34 -17.51 43.38 23.60
CA THR A 34 -18.71 42.55 23.76
C THR A 34 -19.91 43.07 22.98
N ALA A 35 -20.72 42.18 22.37
CA ALA A 35 -22.18 42.33 22.25
C ALA A 35 -22.86 41.00 21.83
N LYS A 36 -23.94 40.63 22.54
CA LYS A 36 -24.91 39.57 22.21
C LYS A 36 -25.83 40.01 21.05
N LYS A 37 -26.16 39.11 20.10
CA LYS A 37 -27.54 38.61 19.80
C LYS A 37 -27.61 37.76 18.52
N SER A 38 -28.49 36.74 18.58
CA SER A 38 -29.46 36.34 17.53
C SER A 38 -29.02 35.47 16.32
N THR A 39 -29.38 34.19 16.44
CA THR A 39 -30.21 33.38 15.50
C THR A 39 -29.63 32.84 14.18
N GLN A 40 -29.94 31.55 13.98
CA GLN A 40 -30.18 30.80 12.72
C GLN A 40 -29.04 29.98 12.09
N ASN A 41 -29.22 28.65 12.23
CA ASN A 41 -28.97 27.55 11.29
C ASN A 41 -27.82 27.67 10.28
N LYS A 42 -26.87 26.74 10.41
CA LYS A 42 -26.46 25.88 9.30
C LYS A 42 -26.06 24.52 9.85
N SER A 43 -26.98 23.56 9.75
CA SER A 43 -26.62 22.15 9.69
C SER A 43 -25.62 22.01 8.55
N GLY A 44 -24.34 21.97 8.90
CA GLY A 44 -23.27 21.63 7.98
C GLY A 44 -23.50 20.20 7.54
N SER A 45 -24.28 20.04 6.47
CA SER A 45 -24.19 18.87 5.61
C SER A 45 -22.74 18.85 5.14
N GLY A 46 -21.93 18.09 5.88
CA GLY A 46 -20.58 17.75 5.50
C GLY A 46 -20.73 17.06 4.16
N LYS A 47 -20.42 17.81 3.09
CA LYS A 47 -20.33 17.30 1.73
C LYS A 47 -19.27 16.20 1.76
N THR A 48 -19.68 14.98 2.05
CA THR A 48 -18.85 13.78 1.89
C THR A 48 -18.62 13.68 0.40
N THR A 49 -17.51 14.23 -0.05
CA THR A 49 -16.96 13.93 -1.36
C THR A 49 -16.69 12.43 -1.34
N SER A 50 -17.66 11.66 -1.85
CA SER A 50 -17.57 10.21 -2.03
C SER A 50 -16.55 9.92 -3.12
N GLY A 51 -15.28 10.20 -2.81
CA GLY A 51 -14.16 9.75 -3.63
C GLY A 51 -14.12 8.23 -3.58
N THR A 52 -14.10 7.58 -4.74
CA THR A 52 -13.87 6.14 -4.86
C THR A 52 -12.67 5.74 -3.99
N ARG A 53 -12.86 4.77 -3.07
CA ARG A 53 -11.83 4.39 -2.11
C ARG A 53 -10.63 3.82 -2.86
N GLU A 54 -9.43 3.98 -2.29
CA GLU A 54 -8.19 3.51 -2.93
C GLU A 54 -8.24 2.00 -3.21
N ILE A 55 -8.86 1.23 -2.29
CA ILE A 55 -9.02 -0.22 -2.46
C ILE A 55 -9.90 -0.60 -3.66
N ASP A 56 -10.90 0.21 -4.00
CA ASP A 56 -11.78 -0.05 -5.16
C ASP A 56 -11.00 0.13 -6.46
N LYS A 57 -10.20 1.20 -6.55
CA LYS A 57 -9.34 1.45 -7.72
C LYS A 57 -8.30 0.34 -7.90
N LEU A 58 -7.74 -0.14 -6.79
CA LEU A 58 -6.75 -1.22 -6.82
C LEU A 58 -7.38 -2.55 -7.24
N ALA A 59 -8.55 -2.89 -6.70
CA ALA A 59 -9.27 -4.10 -7.06
C ALA A 59 -9.69 -4.10 -8.54
N GLU A 60 -10.15 -2.96 -9.08
CA GLU A 60 -10.49 -2.86 -10.50
C GLU A 60 -9.24 -3.00 -11.39
N LYS A 61 -8.09 -2.40 -11.01
CA LYS A 61 -6.82 -2.55 -11.75
C LYS A 61 -6.39 -4.01 -11.93
N TYR A 62 -6.65 -4.84 -10.93
CA TYR A 62 -6.28 -6.25 -10.88
C TYR A 62 -7.44 -7.21 -11.16
N LYS A 63 -8.61 -6.70 -11.54
CA LYS A 63 -9.76 -7.53 -11.87
C LYS A 63 -9.45 -8.42 -13.08
N GLY A 64 -9.74 -9.71 -12.92
CA GLY A 64 -9.44 -10.73 -13.94
C GLY A 64 -7.95 -11.03 -14.12
N LYS A 65 -7.06 -10.45 -13.29
CA LYS A 65 -5.63 -10.76 -13.31
C LYS A 65 -5.29 -11.69 -12.17
N ASN A 66 -4.71 -12.83 -12.51
CA ASN A 66 -4.20 -13.79 -11.51
C ASN A 66 -2.73 -13.53 -11.19
N THR A 67 -2.01 -12.81 -12.06
CA THR A 67 -0.59 -12.52 -11.91
C THR A 67 -0.26 -11.07 -12.28
N VAL A 68 0.89 -10.60 -11.81
CA VAL A 68 1.50 -9.34 -12.18
C VAL A 68 3.01 -9.46 -12.07
N ASP A 69 3.72 -8.88 -13.05
CA ASP A 69 5.18 -8.90 -13.08
C ASP A 69 5.75 -7.56 -12.62
N PHE A 70 6.86 -7.62 -11.90
CA PHE A 70 7.61 -6.45 -11.46
C PHE A 70 9.03 -6.54 -12.00
N SER A 71 9.36 -5.66 -12.93
CA SER A 71 10.72 -5.55 -13.46
C SER A 71 11.61 -4.83 -12.44
N THR A 72 12.75 -5.44 -12.15
CA THR A 72 13.86 -4.83 -11.42
C THR A 72 15.06 -4.76 -12.34
N SER A 73 16.12 -4.05 -11.94
CA SER A 73 17.37 -3.98 -12.70
C SER A 73 18.13 -5.31 -12.77
N HIS A 74 17.67 -6.32 -12.01
CA HIS A 74 18.37 -7.59 -11.82
C HIS A 74 17.58 -8.82 -12.25
N VAL A 75 16.24 -8.78 -12.12
CA VAL A 75 15.34 -9.90 -12.42
C VAL A 75 13.90 -9.40 -12.57
N GLU A 76 13.07 -10.17 -13.27
CA GLU A 76 11.61 -10.00 -13.22
C GLU A 76 11.04 -10.82 -12.06
N LEU A 77 10.18 -10.19 -11.25
CA LEU A 77 9.50 -10.84 -10.13
C LEU A 77 8.05 -11.11 -10.51
N HIS A 78 7.66 -12.38 -10.50
CA HIS A 78 6.29 -12.81 -10.82
C HIS A 78 5.45 -12.91 -9.55
N GLY A 79 4.39 -12.10 -9.45
CA GLY A 79 3.50 -12.04 -8.29
C GLY A 79 2.12 -12.63 -8.59
N GLU A 80 1.64 -13.53 -7.75
CA GLU A 80 0.25 -14.00 -7.75
C GLU A 80 -0.65 -12.96 -7.06
N VAL A 81 -1.75 -12.58 -7.70
CA VAL A 81 -2.69 -11.58 -7.18
C VAL A 81 -3.90 -12.25 -6.53
N THR A 82 -4.31 -11.75 -5.37
CA THR A 82 -5.54 -12.16 -4.68
C THR A 82 -6.30 -10.94 -4.23
N ILE A 83 -7.60 -10.90 -4.54
CA ILE A 83 -8.50 -9.83 -4.09
C ILE A 83 -9.44 -10.43 -3.04
N ALA A 84 -9.31 -10.00 -1.80
CA ALA A 84 -10.25 -10.36 -0.74
C ALA A 84 -11.46 -9.42 -0.80
N ARG A 85 -12.65 -9.97 -0.55
CA ARG A 85 -13.91 -9.23 -0.49
C ARG A 85 -14.60 -9.51 0.84
N ASN A 86 -15.25 -8.49 1.40
CA ASN A 86 -16.04 -8.63 2.61
C ASN A 86 -17.39 -9.31 2.31
N SER A 87 -18.26 -9.43 3.33
CA SER A 87 -19.57 -10.07 3.18
C SER A 87 -20.57 -9.33 2.27
N GLU A 88 -20.29 -8.07 1.93
CA GLU A 88 -21.05 -7.26 0.98
C GLU A 88 -20.46 -7.34 -0.44
N LEU A 89 -19.50 -8.25 -0.66
CA LEU A 89 -18.76 -8.42 -1.91
C LEU A 89 -17.93 -7.19 -2.30
N LEU A 90 -17.70 -6.25 -1.38
CA LEU A 90 -16.85 -5.09 -1.61
C LEU A 90 -15.37 -5.48 -1.37
N PRO A 91 -14.42 -4.98 -2.19
CA PRO A 91 -13.01 -5.25 -1.99
C PRO A 91 -12.53 -4.77 -0.61
N GLU A 92 -11.90 -5.65 0.17
CA GLU A 92 -11.33 -5.32 1.48
C GLU A 92 -9.80 -5.25 1.46
N SER A 93 -9.14 -6.10 0.65
CA SER A 93 -7.70 -6.04 0.43
C SER A 93 -7.31 -6.62 -0.94
N VAL A 94 -6.18 -6.16 -1.44
CA VAL A 94 -5.47 -6.76 -2.57
C VAL A 94 -4.10 -7.20 -2.07
N ARG A 95 -3.83 -8.49 -2.23
CA ARG A 95 -2.58 -9.14 -1.87
C ARG A 95 -1.85 -9.57 -3.12
N ILE A 96 -0.53 -9.39 -3.13
CA ILE A 96 0.35 -9.89 -4.20
C ILE A 96 1.47 -10.68 -3.54
N SER A 97 1.65 -11.94 -3.97
CA SER A 97 2.65 -12.86 -3.41
C SER A 97 3.66 -13.25 -4.48
N VAL A 98 4.93 -12.89 -4.29
CA VAL A 98 6.04 -13.37 -5.11
C VAL A 98 6.69 -14.54 -4.37
N LYS A 99 6.71 -15.71 -5.01
CA LYS A 99 7.29 -16.92 -4.44
C LYS A 99 8.62 -17.24 -5.11
N SER A 100 9.56 -17.77 -4.35
CA SER A 100 10.80 -18.35 -4.86
C SER A 100 11.70 -17.42 -5.69
N ALA A 101 11.71 -16.12 -5.42
CA ALA A 101 12.65 -15.20 -6.07
C ALA A 101 14.10 -15.57 -5.69
N THR A 102 15.02 -15.62 -6.65
CA THR A 102 16.40 -16.12 -6.43
C THR A 102 17.47 -15.02 -6.43
N ASN A 103 17.10 -13.78 -6.75
CA ASN A 103 18.02 -12.66 -6.83
C ASN A 103 17.80 -11.68 -5.66
N LYS A 104 18.66 -11.75 -4.64
CA LYS A 104 18.60 -10.87 -3.46
C LYS A 104 18.57 -9.39 -3.83
N LYS A 105 19.40 -8.96 -4.81
CA LYS A 105 19.47 -7.55 -5.21
C LYS A 105 18.15 -7.08 -5.82
N GLY A 106 17.54 -7.89 -6.68
CA GLY A 106 16.21 -7.58 -7.23
C GLY A 106 15.13 -7.50 -6.15
N VAL A 107 15.17 -8.39 -5.15
CA VAL A 107 14.23 -8.35 -4.00
C VAL A 107 14.42 -7.08 -3.17
N VAL A 108 15.67 -6.69 -2.91
CA VAL A 108 16.01 -5.47 -2.17
C VAL A 108 15.54 -4.22 -2.92
N GLU A 109 15.85 -4.12 -4.21
CA GLU A 109 15.42 -3.04 -5.10
C GLU A 109 13.89 -2.93 -5.16
N PHE A 110 13.20 -4.05 -5.38
CA PHE A 110 11.74 -4.08 -5.39
C PHE A 110 11.14 -3.56 -4.07
N THR A 111 11.68 -4.04 -2.95
CA THR A 111 11.19 -3.70 -1.62
C THR A 111 11.45 -2.22 -1.31
N SER A 112 12.61 -1.69 -1.67
CA SER A 112 12.94 -0.26 -1.48
C SER A 112 12.00 0.63 -2.29
N GLN A 113 11.79 0.28 -3.56
CA GLN A 113 10.94 1.04 -4.49
C GLN A 113 9.48 1.06 -4.04
N ILE A 114 8.92 -0.07 -3.60
CA ILE A 114 7.50 -0.12 -3.20
C ILE A 114 7.26 0.68 -1.91
N ILE A 115 8.18 0.62 -0.95
CA ILE A 115 8.14 1.43 0.28
C ILE A 115 8.23 2.93 -0.06
N ALA A 116 9.20 3.31 -0.90
CA ALA A 116 9.39 4.69 -1.32
C ALA A 116 8.15 5.23 -2.06
N LYS A 117 7.56 4.42 -2.94
CA LYS A 117 6.31 4.75 -3.63
C LYS A 117 5.16 4.96 -2.66
N LYS A 118 4.96 4.07 -1.69
CA LYS A 118 3.88 4.20 -0.70
C LYS A 118 4.07 5.42 0.20
N LYS A 119 5.32 5.77 0.56
CA LYS A 119 5.63 7.04 1.24
C LYS A 119 5.21 8.24 0.39
N LYS A 120 5.52 8.26 -0.90
CA LYS A 120 5.08 9.32 -1.84
C LYS A 120 3.55 9.39 -1.96
N GLU A 121 2.84 8.28 -1.85
CA GLU A 121 1.37 8.20 -1.84
C GLU A 121 0.74 8.67 -0.49
N GLY A 122 1.56 9.09 0.48
CA GLY A 122 1.13 9.62 1.77
C GLY A 122 1.01 8.59 2.88
N TYR A 123 1.44 7.35 2.67
CA TYR A 123 1.49 6.35 3.73
C TYR A 123 2.62 6.66 4.71
N LYS A 124 2.33 6.52 6.00
CA LYS A 124 3.27 6.75 7.09
C LYS A 124 3.59 5.45 7.80
N LEU A 125 4.86 5.28 8.15
CA LEU A 125 5.31 4.18 9.00
C LEU A 125 4.77 4.38 10.42
N SER A 126 4.53 3.27 11.10
CA SER A 126 4.03 3.27 12.47
C SER A 126 5.15 3.27 13.52
N ASP A 127 6.38 2.93 13.13
CA ASP A 127 7.51 2.60 14.01
C ASP A 127 8.77 3.46 13.75
N GLY A 128 8.73 4.41 12.82
CA GLY A 128 9.84 5.35 12.55
C GLY A 128 11.08 4.73 11.89
N VAL A 129 11.04 3.45 11.51
CA VAL A 129 12.20 2.74 10.93
C VAL A 129 12.52 3.21 9.52
N VAL A 130 13.79 3.51 9.23
CA VAL A 130 14.23 3.89 7.89
C VAL A 130 14.68 2.65 7.12
N TYR A 131 13.86 2.21 6.18
CA TYR A 131 14.19 1.13 5.25
C TYR A 131 14.88 1.68 4.00
N SER A 132 16.22 1.79 4.08
CA SER A 132 17.10 1.93 2.91
C SER A 132 17.39 0.56 2.29
N GLU A 133 17.91 0.51 1.05
CA GLU A 133 18.33 -0.74 0.41
C GLU A 133 19.38 -1.49 1.24
N GLU A 134 20.32 -0.77 1.84
CA GLU A 134 21.35 -1.35 2.70
C GLU A 134 20.72 -2.02 3.93
N ASN A 135 19.79 -1.34 4.61
CA ASN A 135 19.10 -1.89 5.78
C ASN A 135 18.25 -3.10 5.41
N ILE A 136 17.49 -3.03 4.31
CA ILE A 136 16.70 -4.15 3.79
C ILE A 136 17.62 -5.35 3.50
N SER A 137 18.74 -5.12 2.81
CA SER A 137 19.70 -6.18 2.46
C SER A 137 20.26 -6.86 3.71
N LYS A 138 20.69 -6.09 4.72
CA LYS A 138 21.23 -6.62 5.99
C LYS A 138 20.17 -7.36 6.79
N THR A 139 18.95 -6.83 6.88
CA THR A 139 17.85 -7.52 7.59
C THR A 139 17.57 -8.86 6.94
N LEU A 140 17.50 -8.96 5.61
CA LEU A 140 17.23 -10.22 4.92
C LEU A 140 18.32 -11.30 5.08
N ASP A 141 19.52 -10.95 5.57
CA ASP A 141 20.55 -11.93 5.93
C ASP A 141 20.26 -12.64 7.25
N THR A 142 19.40 -12.08 8.09
CA THR A 142 19.26 -12.53 9.48
C THR A 142 17.82 -12.69 9.93
N GLU A 143 16.91 -11.90 9.39
CA GLU A 143 15.55 -11.72 9.87
C GLU A 143 14.56 -11.52 8.72
N GLU A 144 13.27 -11.67 9.02
CA GLU A 144 12.21 -11.25 8.11
C GLU A 144 11.93 -9.75 8.25
N ILE A 145 11.65 -9.11 7.12
CA ILE A 145 11.09 -7.76 7.11
C ILE A 145 9.58 -7.89 7.25
N ASN A 146 8.99 -7.23 8.23
CA ASN A 146 7.55 -7.13 8.41
C ASN A 146 7.19 -5.67 8.70
N LEU A 147 6.75 -4.97 7.66
CA LEU A 147 6.55 -3.53 7.66
C LEU A 147 5.09 -3.18 7.42
N THR A 148 4.52 -2.35 8.29
CA THR A 148 3.16 -1.82 8.12
C THR A 148 3.16 -0.30 8.03
N MET A 149 2.52 0.23 6.98
CA MET A 149 2.26 1.66 6.78
C MET A 149 0.77 1.94 6.80
N LYS A 150 0.37 3.15 7.21
CA LYS A 150 -1.03 3.59 7.27
C LYS A 150 -1.26 4.90 6.54
N LYS A 151 -2.47 5.06 5.99
CA LYS A 151 -2.96 6.30 5.37
C LYS A 151 -4.47 6.41 5.63
N GLY A 152 -4.86 7.14 6.68
CA GLY A 152 -6.24 7.11 7.16
C GLY A 152 -6.65 5.68 7.52
N ASP A 153 -7.77 5.22 6.97
CA ASP A 153 -8.28 3.86 7.17
C ASP A 153 -7.51 2.78 6.38
N MET A 154 -6.71 3.19 5.40
CA MET A 154 -5.94 2.27 4.57
C MET A 154 -4.70 1.77 5.30
N TYR A 155 -4.37 0.51 5.09
CA TYR A 155 -3.09 -0.08 5.48
C TYR A 155 -2.35 -0.63 4.27
N PHE A 156 -1.03 -0.62 4.37
CA PHE A 156 -0.12 -1.28 3.46
C PHE A 156 0.85 -2.13 4.28
N LEU A 157 0.95 -3.41 3.94
CA LEU A 157 1.80 -4.39 4.59
C LEU A 157 2.81 -4.90 3.57
N VAL A 158 4.07 -5.00 3.97
CA VAL A 158 5.13 -5.69 3.21
C VAL A 158 5.78 -6.69 4.13
N LYS A 159 5.78 -7.95 3.73
CA LYS A 159 6.54 -9.02 4.36
C LYS A 159 7.55 -9.57 3.38
N VAL A 160 8.81 -9.65 3.79
CA VAL A 160 9.89 -10.23 2.98
C VAL A 160 10.69 -11.16 3.86
N LYS A 161 10.88 -12.40 3.41
CA LYS A 161 11.71 -13.38 4.12
C LYS A 161 12.60 -14.16 3.17
N SER A 162 13.74 -14.62 3.69
CA SER A 162 14.55 -15.67 3.09
C SER A 162 14.07 -17.02 3.63
N ASP A 163 13.88 -18.02 2.76
CA ASP A 163 13.49 -19.38 3.19
C ASP A 163 14.60 -20.16 3.88
N TYR A 164 15.84 -19.69 3.79
CA TYR A 164 16.98 -20.30 4.45
C TYR A 164 17.71 -19.26 5.30
N GLY A 165 17.84 -19.58 6.59
CA GLY A 165 18.78 -18.90 7.46
C GLY A 165 20.15 -18.90 6.78
N TYR A 166 20.73 -17.71 6.63
CA TYR A 166 21.87 -17.37 5.78
C TYR A 166 23.18 -18.10 6.12
N LYS A 167 23.13 -19.16 6.95
CA LYS A 167 24.33 -19.88 7.37
C LYS A 167 24.87 -20.82 6.30
N HIS A 168 24.07 -21.49 5.46
CA HIS A 168 24.66 -22.47 4.52
C HIS A 168 23.82 -22.71 3.22
N LYS A 169 24.44 -22.42 2.06
CA LYS A 169 24.28 -23.00 0.69
C LYS A 169 23.51 -22.25 -0.41
N ALA A 170 24.24 -22.09 -1.53
CA ALA A 170 23.95 -22.10 -2.99
C ALA A 170 22.64 -21.59 -3.61
N THR A 171 21.48 -21.62 -2.95
CA THR A 171 20.22 -21.14 -3.55
C THR A 171 19.30 -20.56 -2.48
N THR A 172 19.36 -19.24 -2.32
CA THR A 172 18.45 -18.50 -1.45
C THR A 172 17.18 -18.17 -2.20
N HIS A 173 16.05 -18.68 -1.72
CA HIS A 173 14.72 -18.27 -2.19
C HIS A 173 14.16 -17.19 -1.26
N PHE A 174 13.61 -16.15 -1.87
CA PHE A 174 12.94 -15.06 -1.19
C PHE A 174 11.44 -15.13 -1.45
N TRP A 175 10.68 -14.82 -0.41
CA TRP A 175 9.24 -14.69 -0.45
C TRP A 175 8.86 -13.28 -0.13
N ILE A 176 8.02 -12.70 -0.97
CA ILE A 176 7.50 -11.35 -0.78
C ILE A 176 5.98 -11.44 -0.75
N LEU A 177 5.39 -10.84 0.27
CA LEU A 177 3.95 -10.62 0.35
C LEU A 177 3.71 -9.13 0.56
N ILE A 178 3.00 -8.52 -0.39
CA ILE A 178 2.49 -7.17 -0.22
C ILE A 178 0.97 -7.21 -0.12
N GLU A 179 0.41 -6.41 0.76
CA GLU A 179 -1.03 -6.31 0.93
C GLU A 179 -1.42 -4.84 1.14
N THR A 180 -2.36 -4.35 0.33
CA THR A 180 -3.02 -3.07 0.58
C THR A 180 -4.47 -3.35 0.93
N GLY A 181 -4.97 -2.79 2.03
CA GLY A 181 -6.35 -3.02 2.42
C GLY A 181 -6.96 -1.85 3.17
N ASP A 182 -8.25 -1.98 3.43
CA ASP A 182 -9.10 -0.95 4.01
C ASP A 182 -9.69 -1.42 5.34
N ASN A 183 -9.27 -0.81 6.45
CA ASN A 183 -9.68 -1.25 7.78
C ASN A 183 -11.17 -1.05 8.06
N VAL A 184 -11.85 -0.14 7.37
CA VAL A 184 -13.30 0.05 7.54
C VAL A 184 -14.08 -1.12 6.94
N ARG A 185 -13.55 -1.76 5.90
CA ARG A 185 -14.18 -2.92 5.25
C ARG A 185 -13.76 -4.24 5.87
N LYS A 186 -12.58 -4.28 6.49
CA LYS A 186 -12.04 -5.43 7.19
C LYS A 186 -12.93 -5.79 8.39
N GLY A 187 -13.54 -6.98 8.36
CA GLY A 187 -14.37 -7.45 9.46
C GLY A 187 -15.83 -6.99 9.43
N VAL A 188 -16.30 -6.38 8.33
CA VAL A 188 -17.74 -6.31 8.06
C VAL A 188 -18.23 -7.74 7.83
N LYS A 189 -18.67 -8.38 8.92
CA LYS A 189 -19.30 -9.70 8.92
C LYS A 189 -20.81 -9.47 8.79
N LYS A 190 -21.41 -9.91 7.70
CA LYS A 190 -22.86 -10.13 7.65
C LYS A 190 -23.20 -11.03 8.83
N ALA A 191 -24.23 -10.66 9.60
CA ALA A 191 -24.75 -11.55 10.62
C ALA A 191 -25.01 -12.92 9.97
N ALA A 192 -24.51 -13.99 10.57
CA ALA A 192 -24.88 -15.33 10.13
C ALA A 192 -26.42 -15.38 10.10
N PRO A 193 -27.04 -15.91 9.03
CA PRO A 193 -28.48 -16.09 9.04
C PRO A 193 -28.83 -16.85 10.32
N LYS A 194 -29.74 -16.30 11.14
CA LYS A 194 -30.29 -17.06 12.26
C LYS A 194 -30.92 -18.30 11.64
N LEU A 195 -30.37 -19.45 11.99
CA LEU A 195 -31.00 -20.72 11.68
C LEU A 195 -32.11 -20.87 12.70
N ASP A 196 -33.34 -20.62 12.27
CA ASP A 196 -34.53 -20.91 13.05
C ASP A 196 -34.76 -22.43 12.93
N PHE A 197 -34.27 -23.19 13.90
CA PHE A 197 -34.64 -24.60 14.12
C PHE A 197 -35.63 -24.68 15.27
#